data_AF-A0A7J5LFS4-F1
#
_entry.id   AF-A0A7J5LFS4-F1
#
_cell.length_a   1.000
_cell.length_b   1.000
_cell.length_c   1.000
_cell.angle_alpha   90.00
_cell.angle_beta   90.00
_cell.angle_gamma   90.00
#
_symmetry.space_group_name_H-M   'P 1'
#
loop_
_entity.id
_entity.type
_entity.pdbx_description
1 polymer ?
#
loop_
_entity_poly.entity_id
_entity_poly.type
_entity_poly.pdbx_seq_one_letter_code
_entity_poly.pdbx_strand_id
1 'polypeptide(L)'
;MTDEKKFEFNEDIENDCLMTWKNARTLGRYKALCNERDSVDVKKYDCFFAFGNESFARGMKGIRPLNDGEKIYSFGAGGYGTKDGIERLFKFYEDMEARIKNECDPQEVYCYEYNNHECCIAFDGDIEAIRLVAGIWGVETAKTIKRRSAFYRVEELFN
;
A
#
# COMPACT_ATOMS: atom_id res chain seq x y z
N MET A 1 -27.94 -9.36 -20.02
CA MET A 1 -26.92 -8.33 -19.69
C MET A 1 -27.45 -7.57 -18.50
N THR A 2 -26.93 -7.82 -17.32
CA THR A 2 -27.21 -6.98 -16.14
C THR A 2 -26.58 -5.62 -16.41
N ASP A 3 -27.39 -4.56 -16.33
CA ASP A 3 -26.93 -3.18 -16.42
C ASP A 3 -25.96 -2.92 -15.27
N GLU A 4 -24.67 -3.01 -15.59
CA GLU A 4 -23.61 -2.92 -14.61
C GLU A 4 -23.47 -1.47 -14.18
N LYS A 5 -24.07 -1.13 -13.03
CA LYS A 5 -24.09 0.24 -12.49
C LYS A 5 -22.67 0.81 -12.41
N LYS A 6 -22.51 2.04 -12.89
CA LYS A 6 -21.22 2.75 -12.88
C LYS A 6 -20.80 3.09 -11.45
N PHE A 7 -19.49 3.08 -11.19
CA PHE A 7 -18.94 3.61 -9.96
C PHE A 7 -19.21 5.13 -9.89
N GLU A 8 -19.82 5.55 -8.80
CA GLU A 8 -20.18 6.94 -8.52
C GLU A 8 -19.59 7.34 -7.19
N PHE A 9 -19.01 8.53 -7.10
CA PHE A 9 -18.44 9.06 -5.87
C PHE A 9 -18.60 10.57 -5.77
N ASN A 10 -18.70 11.09 -4.55
CA ASN A 10 -18.82 12.53 -4.25
C ASN A 10 -18.14 12.86 -2.92
N GLU A 11 -17.81 14.12 -2.72
CA GLU A 11 -17.39 14.66 -1.42
C GLU A 11 -18.62 14.89 -0.54
N ASP A 12 -18.56 14.42 0.70
CA ASP A 12 -19.58 14.66 1.71
C ASP A 12 -19.20 15.88 2.56
N ILE A 13 -19.75 17.04 2.18
CA ILE A 13 -19.45 18.33 2.83
C ILE A 13 -19.84 18.32 4.31
N GLU A 14 -20.87 17.56 4.68
CA GLU A 14 -21.32 17.45 6.08
C GLU A 14 -20.43 16.52 6.91
N ASN A 15 -19.53 15.78 6.27
CA ASN A 15 -18.63 14.82 6.89
C ASN A 15 -17.18 15.09 6.47
N ASP A 16 -16.70 16.29 6.79
CA ASP A 16 -15.32 16.74 6.57
C ASP A 16 -14.82 16.53 5.13
N CYS A 17 -15.70 16.60 4.14
CA CYS A 17 -15.41 16.36 2.73
C CYS A 17 -14.81 14.96 2.44
N LEU A 18 -15.11 13.96 3.30
CA LEU A 18 -14.79 12.57 3.02
C LEU A 18 -15.50 12.09 1.76
N MET A 19 -14.85 11.20 1.02
CA MET A 19 -15.41 10.59 -0.17
C MET A 19 -16.47 9.58 0.21
N THR A 20 -17.66 9.72 -0.38
CA THR A 20 -18.70 8.69 -0.39
C THR A 20 -18.80 8.09 -1.77
N TRP A 21 -19.20 6.82 -1.86
CA TRP A 21 -19.30 6.13 -3.14
C TRP A 21 -20.42 5.10 -3.19
N LYS A 22 -20.82 4.75 -4.41
CA LYS A 22 -21.80 3.72 -4.74
C LYS A 22 -21.27 2.82 -5.85
N ASN A 23 -21.74 1.57 -5.83
CA ASN A 23 -21.43 0.56 -6.84
C ASN A 23 -19.92 0.24 -6.99
N ALA A 24 -19.16 0.33 -5.89
CA ALA A 24 -17.78 -0.15 -5.87
C ALA A 24 -17.75 -1.67 -6.11
N ARG A 25 -16.87 -2.12 -6.99
CA ARG A 25 -16.76 -3.52 -7.42
C ARG A 25 -15.54 -4.21 -6.87
N THR A 26 -14.46 -3.47 -6.67
CA THR A 26 -13.15 -4.01 -6.33
C THR A 26 -12.65 -3.61 -4.94
N LEU A 27 -13.25 -2.61 -4.28
CA LEU A 27 -12.83 -2.19 -2.94
C LEU A 27 -12.83 -3.31 -1.89
N GLY A 28 -13.80 -4.23 -1.95
CA GLY A 28 -13.80 -5.39 -1.06
C GLY A 28 -12.57 -6.27 -1.27
N ARG A 29 -12.15 -6.46 -2.52
CA ARG A 29 -10.94 -7.20 -2.88
C ARG A 29 -9.68 -6.45 -2.48
N TYR A 30 -9.62 -5.14 -2.74
CA TYR A 30 -8.51 -4.29 -2.34
C TYR A 30 -8.23 -4.38 -0.83
N LYS A 31 -9.28 -4.22 0.00
CA LYS A 31 -9.17 -4.36 1.46
C LYS A 31 -8.68 -5.74 1.90
N ALA A 32 -9.13 -6.80 1.25
CA ALA A 32 -8.67 -8.15 1.54
C ALA A 32 -7.18 -8.33 1.21
N LEU A 33 -6.70 -7.76 0.10
CA LEU A 33 -5.29 -7.77 -0.29
C LEU A 33 -4.42 -6.95 0.68
N CYS A 34 -4.87 -5.76 1.08
CA CYS A 34 -4.18 -4.96 2.10
C CYS A 34 -4.10 -5.70 3.43
N ASN A 35 -5.20 -6.34 3.86
CA ASN A 35 -5.18 -7.14 5.09
C ASN A 35 -4.23 -8.34 4.98
N GLU A 36 -4.16 -9.03 3.83
CA GLU A 36 -3.19 -10.11 3.59
C GLU A 36 -1.74 -9.60 3.67
N ARG A 37 -1.46 -8.44 3.06
CA ARG A 37 -0.17 -7.76 3.12
C ARG A 37 0.22 -7.35 4.53
N ASP A 38 -0.69 -6.71 5.26
CA ASP A 38 -0.42 -6.05 6.55
C ASP A 38 -0.37 -7.04 7.72
N SER A 39 -1.03 -8.21 7.58
CA SER A 39 -1.02 -9.28 8.58
C SER A 39 0.07 -10.34 8.36
N VAL A 40 0.94 -10.15 7.36
CA VAL A 40 2.00 -11.11 7.04
C VAL A 40 2.96 -11.30 8.23
N ASP A 41 3.17 -12.55 8.63
CA ASP A 41 4.21 -12.88 9.59
C ASP A 41 5.57 -12.97 8.88
N VAL A 42 6.31 -11.86 8.92
CA VAL A 42 7.61 -11.73 8.24
C VAL A 42 8.67 -12.74 8.71
N LYS A 43 8.49 -13.34 9.90
CA LYS A 43 9.42 -14.36 10.42
C LYS A 43 9.42 -15.64 9.59
N LYS A 44 8.33 -15.92 8.88
CA LYS A 44 8.25 -17.04 7.92
C LYS A 44 9.22 -16.89 6.75
N TYR A 45 9.71 -15.67 6.53
CA TYR A 45 10.71 -15.32 5.54
C TYR A 45 12.09 -15.10 6.16
N ASP A 46 12.33 -15.53 7.40
CA ASP A 46 13.59 -15.26 8.12
C ASP A 46 13.90 -13.76 8.28
N CYS A 47 12.84 -12.94 8.33
CA CYS A 47 12.90 -11.50 8.52
C CYS A 47 12.24 -11.07 9.84
N PHE A 48 12.65 -9.93 10.38
CA PHE A 48 12.07 -9.33 11.58
C PHE A 48 12.33 -7.82 11.62
N PHE A 49 11.60 -7.11 12.49
CA PHE A 49 11.81 -5.69 12.74
C PHE A 49 12.37 -5.45 14.15
N ALA A 50 13.32 -4.53 14.25
CA ALA A 50 13.97 -4.16 15.50
C ALA A 50 14.39 -2.68 15.50
N PHE A 51 14.16 -2.01 16.63
CA PHE A 51 14.47 -0.58 16.85
C PHE A 51 15.44 -0.38 18.03
N GLY A 52 16.11 -1.46 18.45
CA GLY A 52 17.08 -1.47 19.54
C GLY A 52 17.56 -2.88 19.87
N ASN A 53 18.62 -2.98 20.67
CA ASN A 53 19.32 -4.24 20.96
C ASN A 53 18.40 -5.36 21.49
N GLU A 54 17.46 -5.02 22.38
CA GLU A 54 16.52 -6.00 22.94
C GLU A 54 15.55 -6.56 21.89
N SER A 55 14.99 -5.69 21.05
CA SER A 55 14.13 -6.12 19.93
C SER A 55 14.92 -6.94 18.89
N PHE A 56 16.18 -6.59 18.65
CA PHE A 56 17.05 -7.33 17.75
C PHE A 56 17.34 -8.73 18.27
N ALA A 57 17.72 -8.85 19.55
CA ALA A 57 17.96 -10.15 20.18
C ALA A 57 16.69 -11.04 20.21
N ARG A 58 15.49 -10.44 20.39
CA ARG A 58 14.22 -11.16 20.27
C ARG A 58 13.93 -11.58 18.83
N GLY A 59 14.19 -10.72 17.86
CA GLY A 59 14.02 -10.99 16.43
C GLY A 59 14.88 -12.16 15.96
N MET A 60 16.15 -12.17 16.35
CA MET A 60 17.08 -13.27 16.07
C MET A 60 16.60 -14.64 16.57
N LYS A 61 15.87 -14.70 17.69
CA LYS A 61 15.28 -15.95 18.22
C LYS A 61 14.00 -16.36 17.49
N GLY A 62 13.40 -15.45 16.73
CA GLY A 62 12.14 -15.65 16.02
C GLY A 62 12.29 -16.17 14.60
N ILE A 63 13.51 -16.27 14.09
CA ILE A 63 13.83 -16.80 12.76
C ILE A 63 14.62 -18.11 12.91
N ARG A 64 14.86 -18.81 11.80
CA ARG A 64 15.71 -20.01 11.83
C ARG A 64 17.14 -19.66 12.30
N PRO A 65 17.88 -20.63 12.89
CA PRO A 65 19.31 -20.48 13.10
C PRO A 65 20.05 -20.20 11.79
N LEU A 66 21.06 -19.34 11.86
CA LEU A 66 21.92 -19.03 10.72
C LEU A 66 22.83 -20.21 10.39
N ASN A 67 23.07 -20.41 9.09
CA ASN A 67 24.08 -21.35 8.61
C ASN A 67 25.50 -20.80 8.85
N ASP A 68 26.50 -21.66 8.79
CA ASP A 68 27.90 -21.26 8.96
C ASP A 68 28.29 -20.17 7.94
N GLY A 69 28.73 -19.02 8.46
CA GLY A 69 29.12 -17.85 7.67
C GLY A 69 27.96 -17.01 7.13
N GLU A 70 26.71 -17.41 7.36
CA GLU A 70 25.53 -16.62 7.00
C GLU A 70 25.40 -15.39 7.89
N LYS A 71 24.94 -14.28 7.31
CA LYS A 71 24.79 -12.99 7.98
C LYS A 71 23.36 -12.48 7.89
N ILE A 72 23.02 -11.63 8.84
CA ILE A 72 21.81 -10.81 8.79
C ILE A 72 22.14 -9.47 8.14
N TYR A 73 21.25 -9.03 7.27
CA TYR A 73 21.32 -7.77 6.56
C TYR A 73 20.18 -6.88 7.01
N SER A 74 20.42 -5.57 7.06
CA SER A 74 19.33 -4.60 7.19
C SER A 74 18.78 -4.24 5.81
N PHE A 75 17.45 -4.13 5.70
CA PHE A 75 16.77 -3.70 4.48
C PHE A 75 16.03 -2.35 4.67
N GLY A 76 16.38 -1.58 5.70
CA GLY A 76 15.78 -0.28 6.00
C GLY A 76 14.55 -0.37 6.90
N ALA A 77 14.06 0.78 7.37
CA ALA A 77 12.86 0.91 8.24
C ALA A 77 12.87 0.01 9.50
N GLY A 78 14.06 -0.31 10.04
CA GLY A 78 14.21 -1.22 11.18
C GLY A 78 14.10 -2.71 10.82
N GLY A 79 14.03 -3.05 9.53
CA GLY A 79 13.95 -4.40 9.01
C GLY A 79 15.32 -5.10 8.91
N TYR A 80 15.35 -6.36 9.31
CA TYR A 80 16.50 -7.25 9.26
C TYR A 80 16.09 -8.65 8.78
N GLY A 81 16.99 -9.34 8.07
CA GLY A 81 16.75 -10.74 7.67
C GLY A 81 17.95 -11.39 7.01
N THR A 82 17.83 -12.68 6.69
CA THR A 82 18.81 -13.35 5.83
C THR A 82 18.65 -12.84 4.39
N LYS A 83 19.71 -12.92 3.59
CA LYS A 83 19.67 -12.39 2.21
C LYS A 83 18.54 -13.02 1.38
N ASP A 84 18.45 -14.35 1.40
CA ASP A 84 17.41 -15.12 0.72
C ASP A 84 16.01 -14.85 1.30
N GLY A 85 15.93 -14.60 2.60
CA GLY A 85 14.69 -14.27 3.30
C GLY A 85 14.10 -12.94 2.86
N ILE A 86 14.96 -11.91 2.78
CA ILE A 86 14.60 -10.58 2.29
C ILE A 86 14.10 -10.66 0.85
N GLU A 87 14.81 -11.40 -0.02
CA GLU A 87 14.40 -11.60 -1.42
C GLU A 87 13.00 -12.23 -1.52
N ARG A 88 12.70 -13.27 -0.71
CA ARG A 88 11.36 -13.89 -0.69
C ARG A 88 10.28 -12.96 -0.13
N LEU A 89 10.59 -12.19 0.91
CA LEU A 89 9.65 -11.24 1.49
C LEU A 89 9.30 -10.12 0.49
N PHE A 90 10.29 -9.57 -0.20
CA PHE A 90 10.05 -8.54 -1.21
C PHE A 90 9.28 -9.09 -2.40
N LYS A 91 9.58 -10.32 -2.83
CA LYS A 91 8.77 -11.01 -3.85
C LYS A 91 7.30 -11.14 -3.43
N PHE A 92 7.03 -11.44 -2.15
CA PHE A 92 5.65 -11.45 -1.63
C PHE A 92 4.98 -10.08 -1.75
N TYR A 93 5.68 -8.99 -1.41
CA TYR A 93 5.12 -7.64 -1.55
C TYR A 93 4.91 -7.24 -3.02
N GLU A 94 5.85 -7.56 -3.91
CA GLU A 94 5.70 -7.39 -5.35
C GLU A 94 4.48 -8.15 -5.89
N ASP A 95 4.25 -9.38 -5.41
CA ASP A 95 3.08 -10.19 -5.79
C ASP A 95 1.77 -9.59 -5.28
N MET A 96 1.77 -8.99 -4.07
CA MET A 96 0.60 -8.27 -3.56
C MET A 96 0.30 -7.04 -4.42
N GLU A 97 1.31 -6.26 -4.77
CA GLU A 97 1.15 -5.10 -5.64
C GLU A 97 0.66 -5.48 -7.03
N ALA A 98 1.21 -6.54 -7.63
CA ALA A 98 0.76 -7.07 -8.91
C ALA A 98 -0.71 -7.54 -8.86
N ARG A 99 -1.13 -8.18 -7.76
CA ARG A 99 -2.54 -8.56 -7.54
C ARG A 99 -3.43 -7.34 -7.42
N ILE A 100 -3.05 -6.34 -6.62
CA ILE A 100 -3.81 -5.08 -6.52
C ILE A 100 -3.94 -4.45 -7.91
N LYS A 101 -2.84 -4.35 -8.65
CA LYS A 101 -2.80 -3.76 -9.99
C LYS A 101 -3.77 -4.44 -10.98
N ASN A 102 -3.84 -5.77 -10.93
CA ASN A 102 -4.62 -6.58 -11.87
C ASN A 102 -6.08 -6.77 -11.44
N GLU A 103 -6.36 -6.73 -10.14
CA GLU A 103 -7.66 -7.10 -9.57
C GLU A 103 -8.48 -5.91 -9.06
N CYS A 104 -7.89 -4.71 -8.99
CA CYS A 104 -8.53 -3.53 -8.41
C CYS A 104 -8.63 -2.36 -9.40
N ASP A 105 -9.70 -1.60 -9.26
CA ASP A 105 -9.92 -0.38 -10.02
C ASP A 105 -9.18 0.80 -9.35
N PRO A 106 -8.32 1.53 -10.09
CA PRO A 106 -7.49 2.58 -9.50
C PRO A 106 -8.30 3.82 -9.07
N GLN A 107 -9.49 4.07 -9.65
CA GLN A 107 -10.36 5.17 -9.23
C GLN A 107 -11.07 4.83 -7.91
N GLU A 108 -11.49 3.57 -7.75
CA GLU A 108 -12.03 3.09 -6.47
C GLU A 108 -10.98 3.18 -5.36
N VAL A 109 -9.77 2.65 -5.62
CA VAL A 109 -8.66 2.69 -4.66
C VAL A 109 -8.27 4.11 -4.29
N TYR A 110 -8.21 5.03 -5.26
CA TYR A 110 -8.00 6.46 -4.98
C TYR A 110 -9.01 7.01 -3.98
N CYS A 111 -10.32 6.78 -4.18
CA CYS A 111 -11.35 7.29 -3.28
C CYS A 111 -11.23 6.70 -1.87
N TYR A 112 -10.86 5.42 -1.77
CA TYR A 112 -10.65 4.78 -0.48
C TYR A 112 -9.41 5.35 0.23
N GLU A 113 -8.28 5.45 -0.47
CA GLU A 113 -7.03 5.95 0.11
C GLU A 113 -7.06 7.45 0.39
N TYR A 114 -7.84 8.23 -0.37
CA TYR A 114 -8.14 9.62 -0.06
C TYR A 114 -8.73 9.76 1.35
N ASN A 115 -9.66 8.88 1.73
CA ASN A 115 -10.22 8.89 3.08
C ASN A 115 -9.23 8.33 4.10
N ASN A 116 -8.52 7.25 3.77
CA ASN A 116 -7.58 6.59 4.68
C ASN A 116 -6.38 7.48 5.06
N HIS A 117 -5.94 8.34 4.13
CA HIS A 117 -4.88 9.33 4.35
C HIS A 117 -5.41 10.72 4.72
N GLU A 118 -6.70 10.85 5.05
CA GLU A 118 -7.32 12.10 5.49
C GLU A 118 -7.08 13.28 4.51
N CYS A 119 -7.04 12.99 3.21
CA CYS A 119 -6.66 13.93 2.15
C CYS A 119 -7.61 15.15 2.04
N CYS A 120 -8.80 15.09 2.63
CA CYS A 120 -9.72 16.22 2.71
C CYS A 120 -9.23 17.35 3.63
N ILE A 121 -8.38 17.05 4.61
CA ILE A 121 -7.86 18.02 5.58
C ILE A 121 -6.33 18.12 5.56
N ALA A 122 -5.66 17.27 4.78
CA ALA A 122 -4.22 17.33 4.59
C ALA A 122 -3.80 18.66 3.93
N PHE A 123 -2.75 19.29 4.46
CA PHE A 123 -2.24 20.57 3.96
C PHE A 123 -1.63 20.49 2.55
N ASP A 124 -1.30 19.29 2.10
CA ASP A 124 -0.77 18.98 0.79
C ASP A 124 -1.79 18.28 -0.13
N GLY A 125 -3.04 18.15 0.32
CA GLY A 125 -4.16 17.64 -0.47
C GLY A 125 -4.11 16.12 -0.66
N ASP A 126 -4.36 15.66 -1.88
CA ASP A 126 -4.46 14.23 -2.20
C ASP A 126 -3.15 13.52 -2.54
N ILE A 127 -2.00 14.08 -2.16
CA ILE A 127 -0.67 13.59 -2.58
C ILE A 127 -0.49 12.11 -2.25
N GLU A 128 -0.80 11.67 -1.02
CA GLU A 128 -0.58 10.30 -0.61
C GLU A 128 -1.45 9.32 -1.41
N ALA A 129 -2.73 9.65 -1.61
CA ALA A 129 -3.65 8.84 -2.40
C ALA A 129 -3.22 8.73 -3.87
N ILE A 130 -2.83 9.85 -4.51
CA ILE A 130 -2.41 9.82 -5.92
C ILE A 130 -1.02 9.19 -6.11
N ARG A 131 -0.11 9.34 -5.13
CA ARG A 131 1.19 8.65 -5.14
C ARG A 131 1.05 7.15 -5.04
N LEU A 132 0.12 6.66 -4.22
CA LEU A 132 -0.18 5.24 -4.14
C LEU A 132 -0.68 4.72 -5.49
N VAL A 133 -1.62 5.42 -6.14
CA VAL A 133 -2.09 5.01 -7.48
C VAL A 133 -0.95 5.01 -8.51
N ALA A 134 -0.11 6.05 -8.52
CA ALA A 134 1.01 6.14 -9.43
C ALA A 134 2.06 5.04 -9.18
N GLY A 135 2.30 4.67 -7.91
CA GLY A 135 3.22 3.58 -7.56
C GLY A 135 2.75 2.24 -8.14
N ILE A 136 1.48 1.90 -7.97
CA ILE A 136 0.94 0.59 -8.37
C ILE A 136 0.65 0.52 -9.89
N TRP A 137 -0.05 1.52 -10.43
CA TRP A 137 -0.51 1.50 -11.83
C TRP A 137 0.30 2.37 -12.79
N GLY A 138 1.28 3.13 -12.30
CA GLY A 138 2.08 4.05 -13.08
C GLY A 138 1.47 5.44 -13.24
N VAL A 139 2.33 6.41 -13.57
CA VAL A 139 1.99 7.83 -13.72
C VAL A 139 0.90 8.08 -14.77
N GLU A 140 0.91 7.34 -15.89
CA GLU A 140 -0.10 7.50 -16.94
C GLU A 140 -1.50 7.12 -16.46
N THR A 141 -1.62 6.07 -15.64
CA THR A 141 -2.91 5.71 -15.03
C THR A 141 -3.33 6.78 -14.02
N ALA A 142 -2.41 7.26 -13.19
CA ALA A 142 -2.68 8.31 -12.20
C ALA A 142 -3.24 9.60 -12.85
N LYS A 143 -2.78 9.98 -14.04
CA LYS A 143 -3.31 11.13 -14.81
C LYS A 143 -4.78 10.98 -15.22
N THR A 144 -5.31 9.76 -15.29
CA THR A 144 -6.71 9.50 -15.66
C THR A 144 -7.68 9.56 -14.48
N ILE A 145 -7.15 9.60 -13.25
CA ILE A 145 -7.96 9.62 -12.03
C ILE A 145 -8.66 10.95 -11.88
N LYS A 146 -9.96 10.89 -11.57
CA LYS A 146 -10.74 12.06 -11.17
C LYS A 146 -10.43 12.37 -9.72
N ARG A 147 -9.56 13.34 -9.52
CA ARG A 147 -9.03 13.76 -8.23
C ARG A 147 -9.93 14.77 -7.50
N ARG A 148 -9.71 14.90 -6.19
CA ARG A 148 -10.23 15.92 -5.26
C ARG A 148 -9.08 16.46 -4.43
N SER A 149 -9.23 17.69 -3.92
CA SER A 149 -8.16 18.40 -3.19
C SER A 149 -6.77 18.32 -3.88
N ALA A 150 -6.75 18.40 -5.21
CA ALA A 150 -5.54 18.23 -6.00
C ALA A 150 -4.74 19.54 -6.07
N PHE A 151 -3.78 19.71 -5.16
CA PHE A 151 -2.96 20.93 -5.10
C PHE A 151 -1.78 20.90 -6.09
N TYR A 152 -1.36 19.69 -6.49
CA TYR A 152 -0.24 19.47 -7.40
C TYR A 152 -0.69 18.64 -8.60
N ARG A 153 -0.17 18.97 -9.77
CA ARG A 153 -0.37 18.12 -10.96
C ARG A 153 0.40 16.82 -10.79
N VAL A 154 -0.08 15.75 -11.41
CA VAL A 154 0.58 14.43 -11.30
C VAL A 154 2.03 14.52 -11.75
N GLU A 155 2.31 15.27 -12.82
CA GLU A 155 3.65 15.46 -13.37
C GLU A 155 4.62 16.14 -12.41
N GLU A 156 4.12 16.99 -11.51
CA GLU A 156 4.96 17.72 -10.54
C GLU A 156 5.41 16.83 -9.38
N LEU A 157 4.72 15.71 -9.14
CA LEU A 157 4.97 14.82 -8.01
C LEU A 157 6.07 13.78 -8.30
N PHE A 158 6.44 13.57 -9.56
CA PHE A 158 7.35 12.49 -9.99
C PHE A 158 8.48 12.95 -10.91
N ASN A 159 8.79 14.26 -10.90
CA ASN A 159 9.97 14.82 -11.58
C ASN A 159 11.25 14.67 -10.73
#